data_AF-A0A4Y2SL69-F1
#
_entry.id   AF-A0A4Y2SL69-F1
#
_cell.length_a   1.000
_cell.length_b   1.000
_cell.length_c   1.000
_cell.angle_alpha   90.00
_cell.angle_beta   90.00
_cell.angle_gamma   90.00
#
_symmetry.space_group_name_H-M   'P 1'
#
loop_
_entity.id
_entity.type
_entity.pdbx_description
1 polymer ?
#
loop_
_entity_poly.entity_id
_entity_poly.type
_entity_poly.pdbx_seq_one_letter_code
_entity_poly.pdbx_strand_id
1 'polypeptide(L)'
;MGHMEQVFEVSEPTVAYYTPHHGALRPDSKSTPLRTVFDASCATTTGESLNSILANGVIQDELFAVLLRFRKNRIGLISDIKKIFRMIFIDESQRDLLRIVWKESIDVSIKTYKMNRVVYGTCAPYLAQRVLKQLVMDDGHNYPLAASAVSSDMYMDDLLTGTADIYSAKQLKEQLIALFGGGGMQLHNWSSNYKELLANSEVSDGDVSLTIPDEAKALGLLWRPQKDSLAFSVSANVDTCESCKITKRSVISTTARIFDPLGLISPVVTKAKLVMQELWRLKLDWNDSLPIQLDSQWKRFVAFLSTINTPNIPRYFVGVCSENRTAWPRRCFRKGIRCSNICKVIAQEKYLQIYCVQNQESHL
;
A
#
# COMPACT_ATOMS: atom_id res chain seq x y z
N MET A 1 24.64 -0.04 -14.16
CA MET A 1 23.19 -0.35 -14.32
C MET A 1 22.47 0.47 -15.40
N GLY A 2 23.12 1.42 -16.09
CA GLY A 2 22.53 2.09 -17.26
C GLY A 2 21.19 2.79 -16.96
N HIS A 3 21.04 3.37 -15.77
CA HIS A 3 19.79 4.00 -15.33
C HIS A 3 19.53 5.34 -16.02
N MET A 4 20.60 6.04 -16.34
CA MET A 4 20.59 7.33 -17.02
C MET A 4 21.85 7.43 -17.86
N GLU A 5 21.79 8.27 -18.88
CA GLU A 5 22.90 8.59 -19.76
C GLU A 5 23.07 10.10 -19.86
N GLN A 6 24.33 10.54 -19.91
CA GLN A 6 24.63 11.96 -20.06
C GLN A 6 24.32 12.38 -21.50
N VAL A 7 23.68 13.53 -21.63
CA VAL A 7 23.38 14.15 -22.93
C VAL A 7 24.53 15.07 -23.30
N PHE A 8 25.05 14.91 -24.53
CA PHE A 8 26.15 15.70 -25.10
C PHE A 8 25.73 16.50 -26.34
N GLU A 9 24.43 16.57 -26.61
CA GLU A 9 23.87 17.21 -27.80
C GLU A 9 24.16 18.71 -27.83
N VAL A 10 24.50 19.22 -29.02
CA VAL A 10 24.82 20.64 -29.25
C VAL A 10 23.55 21.51 -29.28
N SER A 11 22.41 20.91 -29.63
CA SER A 11 21.10 21.56 -29.70
C SER A 11 20.06 20.73 -28.96
N GLU A 12 19.14 21.39 -28.25
CA GLU A 12 18.04 20.71 -27.57
C GLU A 12 17.04 20.11 -28.58
N PRO A 13 16.43 18.95 -28.25
CA PRO A 13 15.38 18.37 -29.07
C PRO A 13 14.13 19.25 -29.04
N THR A 14 13.30 19.11 -30.07
CA THR A 14 12.04 19.88 -30.20
C THR A 14 11.07 19.63 -29.04
N VAL A 15 11.09 18.43 -28.47
CA VAL A 15 10.25 18.04 -27.33
C VAL A 15 11.14 17.45 -26.25
N ALA A 16 11.24 18.17 -25.13
CA ALA A 16 11.93 17.70 -23.92
C ALA A 16 11.21 18.19 -22.67
N TYR A 17 11.37 17.44 -21.59
CA TYR A 17 10.90 17.84 -20.27
C TYR A 17 12.01 17.60 -19.25
N TYR A 18 12.37 18.67 -18.53
CA TYR A 18 13.35 18.64 -17.45
C TYR A 18 12.63 18.48 -16.13
N THR A 19 12.74 17.30 -15.54
CA THR A 19 12.08 16.96 -14.27
C THR A 19 12.88 17.52 -13.09
N PRO A 20 12.32 18.47 -12.33
CA PRO A 20 12.92 18.91 -11.08
C PRO A 20 13.07 17.74 -10.12
N HIS A 21 14.16 17.75 -9.35
CA HIS A 21 14.39 16.71 -8.36
C HIS A 21 15.12 17.26 -7.15
N HIS A 22 14.91 16.58 -6.02
CA HIS A 22 15.58 16.90 -4.76
C HIS A 22 15.80 15.65 -3.93
N GLY A 23 16.71 15.74 -2.96
CA GLY A 23 16.94 14.69 -1.98
C GLY A 23 15.99 14.83 -0.79
N ALA A 24 15.23 13.77 -0.49
CA ALA A 24 14.45 13.66 0.74
C ALA A 24 15.18 12.73 1.73
N LEU A 25 15.61 13.31 2.86
CA LEU A 25 16.26 12.56 3.93
C LEU A 25 15.22 11.77 4.74
N ARG A 26 15.54 10.51 5.01
CA ARG A 26 14.80 9.58 5.86
C ARG A 26 15.77 8.96 6.85
N PRO A 27 16.14 9.68 7.93
CA PRO A 27 17.15 9.21 8.88
C PRO A 27 16.80 7.86 9.52
N ASP A 28 15.50 7.54 9.64
CA ASP A 28 15.01 6.27 10.21
C ASP A 28 15.13 5.07 9.26
N SER A 29 15.46 5.30 7.98
CA SER A 29 15.59 4.26 6.96
C SER A 29 17.00 3.66 6.99
N LYS A 30 17.14 2.44 7.53
CA LYS A 30 18.43 1.73 7.63
C LYS A 30 19.11 1.48 6.28
N SER A 31 18.35 1.30 5.21
CA SER A 31 18.89 0.91 3.88
C SER A 31 18.93 2.04 2.85
N THR A 32 18.08 3.06 2.98
CA THR A 32 18.05 4.22 2.07
C THR A 32 17.78 5.51 2.85
N PRO A 33 18.84 6.09 3.47
CA PRO A 33 18.72 7.32 4.25
C PRO A 33 18.41 8.56 3.39
N LEU A 34 18.73 8.53 2.09
CA LEU A 34 18.42 9.59 1.14
C LEU A 34 17.68 8.99 -0.06
N ARG A 35 16.55 9.59 -0.43
CA ARG A 35 15.80 9.23 -1.65
C ARG A 35 15.69 10.42 -2.58
N THR A 36 15.97 10.22 -3.85
CA THR A 36 15.68 11.22 -4.88
C THR A 36 14.18 11.25 -5.14
N VAL A 37 13.59 12.43 -5.05
CA VAL A 37 12.19 12.71 -5.41
C VAL A 37 12.21 13.47 -6.72
N PHE A 38 11.44 12.99 -7.69
CA PHE A 38 11.24 13.64 -8.98
C PHE A 38 9.85 14.28 -8.98
N ASP A 39 9.76 15.54 -9.41
CA ASP A 39 8.52 16.29 -9.48
C ASP A 39 8.05 16.45 -10.94
N ALA A 40 7.46 15.39 -11.48
CA ALA A 40 6.87 15.41 -12.82
C ALA A 40 5.52 16.17 -12.89
N SER A 41 5.06 16.73 -11.76
CA SER A 41 3.87 17.58 -11.68
C SER A 41 4.22 19.07 -11.77
N CYS A 42 5.51 19.42 -11.82
CA CYS A 42 5.94 20.78 -12.00
C CYS A 42 5.58 21.27 -13.41
N ALA A 43 4.86 22.38 -13.50
CA ALA A 43 4.51 23.00 -14.77
C ALA A 43 5.76 23.62 -15.42
N THR A 44 5.90 23.44 -16.73
CA THR A 44 6.94 24.10 -17.52
C THR A 44 6.52 25.51 -17.94
N THR A 45 7.37 26.16 -18.74
CA THR A 45 7.05 27.45 -19.39
C THR A 45 5.81 27.39 -20.29
N THR A 46 5.38 26.20 -20.72
CA THR A 46 4.13 26.02 -21.49
C THR A 46 2.88 25.97 -20.60
N GLY A 47 3.04 25.97 -19.27
CA GLY A 47 1.95 25.81 -18.31
C GLY A 47 1.55 24.35 -18.05
N GLU A 48 2.07 23.41 -18.82
CA GLU A 48 1.80 21.97 -18.68
C GLU A 48 2.90 21.26 -17.89
N SER A 49 2.49 20.22 -17.15
CA SER A 49 3.39 19.31 -16.45
C SER A 49 3.50 17.98 -17.20
N LEU A 50 4.54 17.19 -16.94
CA LEU A 50 4.65 15.89 -17.58
C LEU A 50 3.45 14.99 -17.20
N ASN A 51 3.06 15.00 -15.93
CA ASN A 51 1.92 14.21 -15.44
C ASN A 51 0.55 14.64 -15.99
N SER A 52 0.38 15.89 -16.46
CA SER A 52 -0.87 16.30 -17.13
C SER A 52 -0.98 15.80 -18.57
N ILE A 53 0.16 15.48 -19.19
CA ILE A 53 0.25 15.00 -20.57
C ILE A 53 0.27 13.48 -20.64
N LEU A 54 0.94 12.81 -19.69
CA LEU A 54 1.06 11.37 -19.67
C LEU A 54 -0.31 10.68 -19.55
N ALA A 55 -0.58 9.73 -20.44
CA ALA A 55 -1.73 8.84 -20.30
C ALA A 55 -1.56 8.00 -19.03
N ASN A 56 -2.40 8.27 -18.03
CA ASN A 56 -2.42 7.51 -16.79
C ASN A 56 -3.64 6.58 -16.76
N GLY A 57 -3.44 5.37 -16.24
CA GLY A 57 -4.49 4.36 -16.10
C GLY A 57 -4.44 3.71 -14.71
N VAL A 58 -5.58 3.20 -14.25
CA VAL A 58 -5.65 2.40 -13.02
C VAL A 58 -5.91 0.96 -13.42
N ILE A 59 -4.92 0.10 -13.13
CA ILE A 59 -4.98 -1.35 -13.39
C ILE A 59 -5.14 -2.15 -12.08
N GLN A 60 -5.01 -1.48 -10.93
CA GLN A 60 -4.88 -2.14 -9.64
C GLN A 60 -6.23 -2.63 -9.10
N ASP A 61 -6.21 -3.83 -8.54
CA ASP A 61 -7.32 -4.34 -7.73
C ASP A 61 -7.52 -3.48 -6.49
N GLU A 62 -8.76 -3.44 -6.03
CA GLU A 62 -9.11 -2.81 -4.75
C GLU A 62 -8.28 -3.39 -3.61
N LEU A 63 -7.59 -2.54 -2.85
CA LEU A 63 -6.75 -2.92 -1.70
C LEU A 63 -7.47 -3.90 -0.75
N PHE A 64 -8.77 -3.66 -0.54
CA PHE A 64 -9.63 -4.53 0.27
C PHE A 64 -9.63 -5.98 -0.24
N ALA A 65 -9.70 -6.19 -1.55
CA ALA A 65 -9.77 -7.52 -2.17
C ALA A 65 -8.46 -8.30 -2.00
N VAL A 66 -7.31 -7.63 -2.21
CA VAL A 66 -5.99 -8.23 -2.00
C VAL A 66 -5.81 -8.65 -0.53
N LEU A 67 -6.14 -7.76 0.41
CA LEU A 67 -6.07 -8.07 1.84
C LEU A 67 -7.03 -9.20 2.25
N LEU A 68 -8.22 -9.26 1.66
CA LEU A 68 -9.18 -10.32 1.95
C LEU A 68 -8.71 -11.69 1.43
N ARG A 69 -8.13 -11.75 0.22
CA ARG A 69 -7.51 -12.96 -0.34
C ARG A 69 -6.32 -13.41 0.52
N PHE A 70 -5.46 -12.48 0.90
CA PHE A 70 -4.35 -12.76 1.81
C PHE A 70 -4.85 -13.41 3.11
N ARG A 71 -5.96 -12.92 3.68
CA ARG A 71 -6.57 -13.46 4.89
C ARG A 71 -7.31 -14.78 4.71
N LYS A 72 -7.69 -15.15 3.49
CA LYS A 72 -8.39 -16.41 3.19
C LYS A 72 -7.46 -17.62 3.33
N ASN A 73 -6.17 -17.45 3.06
CA ASN A 73 -5.22 -18.56 3.02
C ASN A 73 -4.66 -18.90 4.42
N ARG A 74 -4.45 -20.19 4.73
CA ARG A 74 -3.89 -20.61 6.03
C ARG A 74 -2.42 -20.20 6.16
N ILE A 75 -1.67 -20.30 5.09
CA ILE A 75 -0.27 -19.87 5.02
C ILE A 75 -0.23 -18.56 4.27
N GLY A 76 0.27 -17.51 4.93
CA GLY A 76 0.50 -16.19 4.33
C GLY A 76 1.92 -16.06 3.81
N LEU A 77 2.09 -15.42 2.67
CA LEU A 77 3.39 -15.13 2.07
C LEU A 77 3.38 -13.70 1.53
N ILE A 78 4.32 -12.89 2.01
CA ILE A 78 4.54 -11.51 1.56
C ILE A 78 5.94 -11.41 0.97
N SER A 79 6.09 -10.66 -0.12
CA SER A 79 7.37 -10.34 -0.73
C SER A 79 7.29 -9.03 -1.50
N ASP A 80 8.45 -8.38 -1.66
CA ASP A 80 8.58 -7.14 -2.42
C ASP A 80 9.38 -7.42 -3.70
N ILE A 81 9.16 -6.63 -4.76
CA ILE A 81 9.97 -6.66 -5.97
C ILE A 81 11.11 -5.65 -5.87
N LYS A 82 12.35 -6.13 -5.86
CA LYS A 82 13.54 -5.30 -5.63
C LYS A 82 13.70 -4.25 -6.74
N LYS A 83 13.49 -2.97 -6.39
CA LYS A 83 13.73 -1.81 -7.27
C LYS A 83 13.00 -1.92 -8.61
N ILE A 84 11.74 -2.40 -8.62
CA ILE A 84 10.96 -2.70 -9.83
C ILE A 84 11.06 -1.64 -10.94
N PHE A 85 10.86 -0.36 -10.62
CA PHE A 85 10.89 0.71 -11.63
C PHE A 85 12.25 0.82 -12.32
N ARG A 86 13.33 0.51 -11.60
CA ARG A 86 14.69 0.48 -12.15
C ARG A 86 15.00 -0.76 -12.96
N MET A 87 14.08 -1.70 -13.09
CA MET A 87 14.20 -2.85 -13.99
C MET A 87 13.52 -2.60 -15.34
N ILE A 88 12.64 -1.60 -15.43
CA ILE A 88 11.84 -1.33 -16.62
C ILE A 88 12.50 -0.23 -17.45
N PHE A 89 12.86 -0.53 -18.70
CA PHE A 89 13.37 0.46 -19.64
C PHE A 89 12.24 1.32 -20.20
N ILE A 90 12.56 2.59 -20.44
CA ILE A 90 11.71 3.51 -21.20
C ILE A 90 12.13 3.44 -22.67
N ASP A 91 11.14 3.48 -23.54
CA ASP A 91 11.33 3.56 -24.98
C ASP A 91 12.24 4.75 -25.32
N GLU A 92 13.20 4.54 -26.21
CA GLU A 92 14.20 5.55 -26.57
C GLU A 92 13.58 6.87 -27.04
N SER A 93 12.44 6.80 -27.74
CA SER A 93 11.74 7.98 -28.26
C SER A 93 11.11 8.85 -27.15
N GLN A 94 11.00 8.33 -25.93
CA GLN A 94 10.35 9.02 -24.80
C GLN A 94 11.35 9.49 -23.74
N ARG A 95 12.62 9.10 -23.80
CA ARG A 95 13.61 9.41 -22.75
C ARG A 95 13.87 10.90 -22.59
N ASP A 96 13.67 11.68 -23.64
CA ASP A 96 13.81 13.15 -23.60
C ASP A 96 12.73 13.85 -22.77
N LEU A 97 11.62 13.17 -22.49
CA LEU A 97 10.61 13.63 -21.54
C LEU A 97 11.02 13.39 -20.07
N LEU A 98 12.13 12.68 -19.84
CA LEU A 98 12.63 12.34 -18.50
C LEU A 98 14.06 12.87 -18.31
N ARG A 99 14.33 14.08 -18.80
CA ARG A 99 15.62 14.74 -18.60
C ARG A 99 15.73 15.30 -17.19
N ILE A 100 16.95 15.37 -16.67
CA ILE A 100 17.29 16.04 -15.43
C ILE A 100 18.56 16.88 -15.60
N VAL A 101 18.68 17.93 -14.80
CA VAL A 101 19.91 18.73 -14.68
C VAL A 101 20.63 18.39 -13.38
N TRP A 102 21.91 18.03 -13.48
CA TRP A 102 22.73 17.70 -12.32
C TRP A 102 23.85 18.72 -12.17
N LYS A 103 24.03 19.22 -10.95
CA LYS A 103 25.11 20.12 -10.58
C LYS A 103 25.82 19.57 -9.34
N GLU A 104 27.10 19.22 -9.50
CA GLU A 104 27.88 18.54 -8.47
C GLU A 104 28.39 19.50 -7.39
N SER A 105 28.82 20.70 -7.79
CA SER A 105 29.18 21.80 -6.90
C SER A 105 28.89 23.14 -7.56
N ILE A 106 28.96 24.24 -6.80
CA ILE A 106 28.66 25.60 -7.28
C ILE A 106 29.53 25.98 -8.50
N ASP A 107 30.78 25.51 -8.51
CA ASP A 107 31.81 25.87 -9.50
C ASP A 107 31.84 24.95 -10.72
N VAL A 108 31.14 23.81 -10.68
CA VAL A 108 31.07 22.85 -11.79
C VAL A 108 29.91 23.20 -12.72
N SER A 109 30.13 23.05 -14.03
CA SER A 109 29.09 23.24 -15.03
C SER A 109 27.94 22.25 -14.87
N ILE A 110 26.73 22.70 -15.22
CA ILE A 110 25.53 21.86 -15.17
C ILE A 110 25.66 20.77 -16.24
N LYS A 111 25.38 19.53 -15.84
CA LYS A 111 25.32 18.37 -16.74
C LYS A 111 23.87 17.97 -16.94
N THR A 112 23.51 17.59 -18.16
CA THR A 112 22.18 17.07 -18.48
C THR A 112 22.24 15.56 -18.60
N TYR A 113 21.23 14.88 -18.01
CA TYR A 113 21.05 13.44 -18.14
C TYR A 113 19.63 13.15 -18.61
N LYS A 114 19.45 12.05 -19.34
CA LYS A 114 18.12 11.46 -19.59
C LYS A 114 18.00 10.12 -18.90
N MET A 115 16.81 9.85 -18.37
CA MET A 115 16.53 8.60 -17.69
C MET A 115 16.20 7.51 -18.71
N ASN A 116 16.89 6.38 -18.59
CA ASN A 116 16.67 5.22 -19.46
C ASN A 116 15.58 4.30 -18.91
N ARG A 117 15.12 4.53 -17.69
CA ARG A 117 14.25 3.64 -16.93
C ARG A 117 13.15 4.40 -16.22
N VAL A 118 12.09 3.68 -15.84
CA VAL A 118 10.94 4.27 -15.15
C VAL A 118 11.39 4.96 -13.86
N VAL A 119 10.92 6.19 -13.66
CA VAL A 119 11.21 7.01 -12.48
C VAL A 119 9.96 7.22 -11.62
N TYR A 120 10.15 7.22 -10.30
CA TYR A 120 9.11 7.57 -9.33
C TYR A 120 8.54 8.96 -9.63
N GLY A 121 7.27 9.19 -9.31
CA GLY A 121 6.61 10.49 -9.50
C GLY A 121 5.94 10.68 -10.86
N THR A 122 6.08 9.72 -11.78
CA THR A 122 5.37 9.65 -13.08
C THR A 122 4.23 8.62 -13.03
N CYS A 123 3.71 8.17 -14.18
CA CYS A 123 2.82 7.01 -14.31
C CYS A 123 3.49 5.65 -13.99
N ALA A 124 4.60 5.65 -13.24
CA ALA A 124 5.40 4.49 -12.89
C ALA A 124 4.60 3.29 -12.31
N PRO A 125 3.62 3.48 -11.39
CA PRO A 125 2.85 2.35 -10.87
C PRO A 125 2.05 1.62 -11.96
N TYR A 126 1.50 2.36 -12.93
CA TYR A 126 0.77 1.79 -14.06
C TYR A 126 1.72 1.00 -14.96
N LEU A 127 2.87 1.57 -15.32
CA LEU A 127 3.86 0.91 -16.18
C LEU A 127 4.36 -0.39 -15.55
N ALA A 128 4.68 -0.37 -14.25
CA ALA A 128 5.11 -1.58 -13.55
C ALA A 128 4.03 -2.66 -13.56
N GLN A 129 2.79 -2.32 -13.23
CA GLN A 129 1.66 -3.25 -13.27
C GLN A 129 1.44 -3.83 -14.68
N ARG A 130 1.55 -3.01 -15.73
CA ARG A 130 1.42 -3.48 -17.12
C ARG A 130 2.54 -4.43 -17.51
N VAL A 131 3.77 -4.19 -17.05
CA VAL A 131 4.92 -5.09 -17.25
C VAL A 131 4.71 -6.42 -16.53
N LEU A 132 4.22 -6.40 -15.28
CA LEU A 132 3.89 -7.64 -14.56
C LEU A 132 2.80 -8.45 -15.26
N LYS A 133 1.77 -7.78 -15.80
CA LYS A 133 0.77 -8.44 -16.64
C LYS A 133 1.38 -9.04 -17.91
N GLN A 134 2.30 -8.32 -18.56
CA GLN A 134 2.98 -8.83 -19.75
C GLN A 134 3.83 -10.05 -19.42
N LEU A 135 4.57 -10.03 -18.31
CA LEU A 135 5.36 -11.16 -17.83
C LEU A 135 4.50 -12.42 -17.63
N VAL A 136 3.30 -12.27 -17.07
CA VAL A 136 2.34 -13.39 -16.93
C VAL A 136 1.81 -13.85 -18.28
N MET A 137 1.55 -12.94 -19.22
CA MET A 137 1.08 -13.31 -20.57
C MET A 137 2.15 -14.08 -21.36
N ASP A 138 3.41 -13.66 -21.24
CA ASP A 138 4.52 -14.24 -22.00
C ASP A 138 4.95 -15.59 -21.41
N ASP A 139 5.23 -15.64 -20.10
CA ASP A 139 5.87 -16.79 -19.46
C ASP A 139 4.98 -17.52 -18.43
N GLY A 140 3.82 -16.94 -18.07
CA GLY A 140 2.99 -17.45 -16.99
C GLY A 140 2.42 -18.86 -17.22
N HIS A 141 2.33 -19.30 -18.47
CA HIS A 141 1.90 -20.66 -18.82
C HIS A 141 2.85 -21.75 -18.27
N ASN A 142 4.13 -21.43 -18.08
CA ASN A 142 5.12 -22.32 -17.47
C ASN A 142 5.01 -22.38 -15.94
N TYR A 143 4.37 -21.37 -15.32
CA TYR A 143 4.35 -21.14 -13.89
C TYR A 143 2.93 -20.80 -13.40
N PRO A 144 1.96 -21.74 -13.49
CA PRO A 144 0.54 -21.45 -13.30
C PRO A 144 0.17 -20.91 -11.90
N LEU A 145 0.85 -21.36 -10.84
CA LEU A 145 0.61 -20.86 -9.48
C LEU A 145 1.07 -19.41 -9.35
N ALA A 146 2.26 -19.11 -9.87
CA ALA A 146 2.80 -17.76 -9.89
C ALA A 146 1.97 -16.83 -10.79
N ALA A 147 1.56 -17.29 -11.97
CA ALA A 147 0.70 -16.53 -12.88
C ALA A 147 -0.62 -16.12 -12.21
N SER A 148 -1.26 -17.05 -11.49
CA SER A 148 -2.47 -16.75 -10.71
C SER A 148 -2.19 -15.72 -9.62
N ALA A 149 -1.15 -15.92 -8.81
CA ALA A 149 -0.81 -15.03 -7.71
C ALA A 149 -0.42 -13.62 -8.21
N VAL A 150 0.38 -13.50 -9.26
CA VAL A 150 0.76 -12.20 -9.83
C VAL A 150 -0.45 -11.46 -10.39
N SER A 151 -1.44 -12.19 -10.92
CA SER A 151 -2.65 -11.60 -11.48
C SER A 151 -3.64 -11.10 -10.42
N SER A 152 -3.72 -11.76 -9.25
CA SER A 152 -4.72 -11.44 -8.23
C SER A 152 -4.17 -10.87 -6.93
N ASP A 153 -2.90 -11.09 -6.60
CA ASP A 153 -2.37 -10.87 -5.24
C ASP A 153 -1.32 -9.76 -5.19
N MET A 154 -1.05 -9.11 -6.33
CA MET A 154 -0.20 -7.93 -6.42
C MET A 154 -0.96 -6.66 -6.05
N TYR A 155 -0.33 -5.79 -5.25
CA TYR A 155 -0.75 -4.42 -5.07
C TYR A 155 0.46 -3.50 -5.24
N MET A 156 0.46 -2.69 -6.30
CA MET A 156 1.67 -1.98 -6.74
C MET A 156 2.85 -2.96 -6.95
N ASP A 157 3.89 -2.84 -6.14
CA ASP A 157 5.11 -3.65 -6.15
C ASP A 157 5.18 -4.70 -5.02
N ASP A 158 4.15 -4.74 -4.17
CA ASP A 158 4.03 -5.65 -3.05
C ASP A 158 3.19 -6.89 -3.46
N LEU A 159 3.68 -8.08 -3.16
CA LEU A 159 2.97 -9.35 -3.33
C LEU A 159 2.42 -9.83 -2.00
N LEU A 160 1.11 -10.02 -1.89
CA LEU A 160 0.44 -10.56 -0.69
C LEU A 160 -0.40 -11.78 -1.03
N THR A 161 0.22 -12.96 -1.01
CA THR A 161 -0.40 -14.21 -1.43
C THR A 161 -0.46 -15.24 -0.30
N GLY A 162 -0.91 -16.45 -0.62
CA GLY A 162 -0.92 -17.55 0.33
C GLY A 162 -1.52 -18.83 -0.23
N THR A 163 -1.44 -19.89 0.56
CA THR A 163 -1.98 -21.22 0.21
C THR A 163 -2.66 -21.88 1.41
N ALA A 164 -3.31 -23.02 1.17
CA ALA A 164 -3.91 -23.85 2.22
C ALA A 164 -2.88 -24.69 2.99
N ASP A 165 -1.79 -25.11 2.32
CA ASP A 165 -0.79 -26.04 2.85
C ASP A 165 0.64 -25.67 2.43
N ILE A 166 1.61 -26.25 3.14
CA ILE A 166 3.04 -25.92 3.02
C ILE A 166 3.66 -26.42 1.71
N TYR A 167 3.16 -27.51 1.14
CA TYR A 167 3.68 -28.04 -0.12
C TYR A 167 3.34 -27.10 -1.27
N SER A 168 2.06 -26.72 -1.36
CA SER A 168 1.59 -25.70 -2.32
C SER A 168 2.33 -24.37 -2.14
N ALA A 169 2.63 -23.97 -0.90
CA ALA A 169 3.35 -22.73 -0.63
C ALA A 169 4.79 -22.74 -1.15
N LYS A 170 5.50 -23.87 -0.98
CA LYS A 170 6.87 -24.04 -1.50
C LYS A 170 6.87 -23.97 -3.03
N GLN A 171 5.97 -24.71 -3.67
CA GLN A 171 5.82 -24.67 -5.14
C GLN A 171 5.48 -23.29 -5.66
N LEU A 172 4.54 -22.59 -5.01
CA LEU A 172 4.20 -21.21 -5.36
C LEU A 172 5.42 -20.29 -5.27
N LYS A 173 6.17 -20.36 -4.18
CA LYS A 173 7.40 -19.56 -3.99
C LYS A 173 8.45 -19.84 -5.08
N GLU A 174 8.69 -21.11 -5.39
CA GLU A 174 9.65 -21.52 -6.43
C GLU A 174 9.22 -21.00 -7.81
N GLN A 175 7.95 -21.17 -8.17
CA GLN A 175 7.40 -20.66 -9.43
C GLN A 175 7.47 -19.13 -9.51
N LEU A 176 7.22 -18.42 -8.40
CA LEU A 176 7.35 -16.97 -8.34
C LEU A 176 8.80 -16.55 -8.60
N ILE A 177 9.77 -17.16 -7.92
CA ILE A 177 11.19 -16.87 -8.13
C ILE A 177 11.59 -17.11 -9.59
N ALA A 178 11.15 -18.23 -10.19
CA ALA A 178 11.47 -18.56 -11.57
C ALA A 178 10.82 -17.59 -12.58
N LEU A 179 9.53 -17.28 -12.43
CA LEU A 179 8.80 -16.35 -13.31
C LEU A 179 9.42 -14.95 -13.27
N PHE A 180 9.65 -14.41 -12.07
CA PHE A 180 10.28 -13.09 -11.94
C PHE A 180 11.74 -13.09 -12.41
N GLY A 181 12.47 -14.19 -12.19
CA GLY A 181 13.82 -14.39 -12.70
C GLY A 181 13.90 -14.33 -14.23
N GLY A 182 12.93 -14.93 -14.93
CA GLY A 182 12.79 -14.83 -16.39
C GLY A 182 12.62 -13.38 -16.88
N GLY A 183 11.87 -12.57 -16.12
CA GLY A 183 11.71 -11.13 -16.35
C GLY A 183 12.88 -10.26 -15.88
N GLY A 184 13.98 -10.83 -15.40
CA GLY A 184 15.13 -10.10 -14.86
C GLY A 184 14.84 -9.37 -13.54
N MET A 185 13.78 -9.75 -12.83
CA MET A 185 13.35 -9.18 -11.56
C MET A 185 13.69 -10.12 -10.40
N GLN A 186 13.91 -9.54 -9.21
CA GLN A 186 14.22 -10.30 -8.01
C GLN A 186 13.19 -10.01 -6.92
N LEU A 187 12.53 -11.05 -6.43
CA LEU A 187 11.71 -11.01 -5.23
C LEU A 187 12.58 -11.07 -3.98
N HIS A 188 12.28 -10.24 -2.98
CA HIS A 188 13.03 -10.19 -1.72
C HIS A 188 12.11 -9.88 -0.53
N ASN A 189 12.70 -9.69 0.67
CA ASN A 189 11.97 -9.37 1.91
C ASN A 189 10.84 -10.37 2.23
N TRP A 190 11.06 -11.65 1.93
CA TRP A 190 10.06 -12.69 2.17
C TRP A 190 9.64 -12.74 3.64
N SER A 191 8.33 -12.73 3.88
CA SER A 191 7.73 -12.89 5.20
C SER A 191 6.62 -13.93 5.16
N SER A 192 6.61 -14.85 6.13
CA SER A 192 5.59 -15.89 6.22
C SER A 192 5.32 -16.28 7.67
N ASN A 193 4.12 -16.83 7.95
CA ASN A 193 3.82 -17.49 9.22
C ASN A 193 4.44 -18.90 9.35
N TYR A 194 5.19 -19.37 8.34
CA TYR A 194 5.90 -20.66 8.36
C TYR A 194 7.40 -20.49 8.05
N LYS A 195 8.27 -20.94 8.97
CA LYS A 195 9.74 -20.78 8.88
C LYS A 195 10.35 -21.46 7.65
N GLU A 196 9.79 -22.59 7.23
CA GLU A 196 10.27 -23.35 6.08
C GLU A 196 10.24 -22.55 4.77
N LEU A 197 9.36 -21.55 4.68
CA LEU A 197 9.28 -20.67 3.50
C LEU A 197 10.28 -19.52 3.55
N LEU A 198 10.99 -19.35 4.66
CA LEU A 198 12.05 -18.34 4.80
C LEU A 198 13.43 -18.94 4.54
N ALA A 199 13.59 -20.25 4.78
CA ALA A 199 14.77 -20.99 4.38
C ALA A 199 15.04 -20.84 2.87
N ASN A 200 16.31 -20.66 2.50
CA ASN A 200 16.80 -20.46 1.12
C ASN A 200 16.46 -19.11 0.48
N SER A 201 15.93 -18.14 1.24
CA SER A 201 15.77 -16.77 0.77
C SER A 201 17.12 -16.06 0.93
N GLU A 202 17.86 -15.94 -0.17
CA GLU A 202 19.16 -15.26 -0.32
C GLU A 202 20.41 -16.14 -0.07
N VAL A 203 20.82 -16.86 -1.13
CA VAL A 203 22.25 -17.08 -1.41
C VAL A 203 22.81 -15.75 -1.92
N SER A 204 23.10 -14.82 -1.00
CA SER A 204 23.80 -13.57 -1.26
C SER A 204 24.16 -12.92 0.09
N ASP A 205 25.29 -13.34 0.65
CA ASP A 205 26.15 -12.61 1.57
C ASP A 205 25.51 -12.05 2.87
N GLY A 206 25.76 -12.73 3.99
CA GLY A 206 25.64 -12.18 5.34
C GLY A 206 24.30 -12.42 6.04
N ASP A 207 24.25 -13.49 6.84
CA ASP A 207 23.25 -13.79 7.87
C ASP A 207 21.85 -14.23 7.38
N VAL A 208 21.74 -15.53 7.05
CA VAL A 208 20.47 -16.22 6.79
C VAL A 208 19.69 -16.29 8.11
N SER A 209 18.94 -15.23 8.44
CA SER A 209 18.00 -15.30 9.55
C SER A 209 16.81 -16.17 9.13
N LEU A 210 16.85 -17.45 9.50
CA LEU A 210 15.73 -18.40 9.43
C LEU A 210 14.59 -18.07 10.40
N THR A 211 14.61 -16.86 10.97
CA THR A 211 13.69 -16.41 11.99
C THR A 211 12.53 -15.71 11.31
N ILE A 212 11.30 -16.17 11.58
CA ILE A 212 10.12 -15.40 11.19
C ILE A 212 10.21 -14.02 11.87
N PRO A 213 10.10 -12.92 11.11
CA PRO A 213 10.18 -11.57 11.68
C PRO A 213 9.07 -11.37 12.70
N ASP A 214 9.35 -10.57 13.73
CA ASP A 214 8.33 -10.24 14.75
C ASP A 214 7.14 -9.52 14.13
N GLU A 215 7.42 -8.62 13.19
CA GLU A 215 6.45 -7.76 12.52
C GLU A 215 6.80 -7.57 11.04
N ALA A 216 5.79 -7.60 10.18
CA ALA A 216 5.85 -7.31 8.76
C ALA A 216 4.71 -6.36 8.38
N LYS A 217 4.90 -5.55 7.34
CA LYS A 217 3.83 -4.69 6.81
C LYS A 217 3.11 -5.41 5.68
N ALA A 218 1.79 -5.49 5.79
CA ALA A 218 0.89 -6.02 4.78
C ALA A 218 0.05 -4.86 4.21
N LEU A 219 0.57 -4.18 3.19
CA LEU A 219 -0.07 -3.00 2.56
C LEU A 219 -0.52 -1.93 3.55
N GLY A 220 0.35 -1.61 4.52
CA GLY A 220 0.10 -0.60 5.56
C GLY A 220 -0.52 -1.16 6.85
N LEU A 221 -1.07 -2.38 6.85
CA LEU A 221 -1.42 -3.08 8.08
C LEU A 221 -0.20 -3.74 8.71
N LEU A 222 -0.18 -3.84 10.03
CA LEU A 222 0.85 -4.60 10.75
C LEU A 222 0.43 -6.06 10.84
N TRP A 223 1.32 -6.96 10.45
CA TRP A 223 1.14 -8.41 10.58
C TRP A 223 2.26 -8.98 11.45
N ARG A 224 1.90 -9.85 12.39
CA ARG A 224 2.82 -10.62 13.24
C ARG A 224 2.80 -12.06 12.77
N PRO A 225 3.73 -12.49 11.89
CA PRO A 225 3.60 -13.79 11.27
C PRO A 225 3.75 -14.96 12.26
N GLN A 226 4.56 -14.81 13.31
CA GLN A 226 4.70 -15.83 14.38
C GLN A 226 3.36 -16.17 15.06
N LYS A 227 2.52 -15.14 15.30
CA LYS A 227 1.19 -15.29 15.94
C LYS A 227 0.06 -15.42 14.92
N ASP A 228 0.40 -15.32 13.63
CA ASP A 228 -0.50 -15.14 12.50
C ASP A 228 -1.66 -14.13 12.75
N SER A 229 -1.30 -12.96 13.27
CA SER A 229 -2.27 -11.95 13.67
C SER A 229 -1.98 -10.59 13.06
N LEU A 230 -3.03 -9.92 12.59
CA LEU A 230 -3.02 -8.50 12.26
C LEU A 230 -3.06 -7.66 13.54
N ALA A 231 -2.37 -6.53 13.49
CA ALA A 231 -2.26 -5.57 14.56
C ALA A 231 -2.37 -4.15 14.00
N PHE A 232 -2.55 -3.19 14.90
CA PHE A 232 -2.48 -1.78 14.58
C PHE A 232 -1.30 -1.16 15.33
N SER A 233 -0.66 -0.19 14.71
CA SER A 233 0.36 0.62 15.36
C SER A 233 -0.05 2.07 15.20
N VAL A 234 -0.67 2.61 16.25
CA VAL A 234 -1.00 4.02 16.35
C VAL A 234 -0.19 4.62 17.48
N SER A 235 0.72 5.52 17.11
CA SER A 235 1.40 6.35 18.09
C SER A 235 0.44 7.41 18.59
N ALA A 236 0.29 7.50 19.91
CA ALA A 236 -0.45 8.58 20.56
C ALA A 236 0.34 9.90 20.56
N ASN A 237 1.27 10.08 19.61
CA ASN A 237 2.03 11.32 19.41
C ASN A 237 1.14 12.30 18.62
N VAL A 238 -0.02 12.59 19.18
CA VAL A 238 -0.61 13.92 19.03
C VAL A 238 0.23 14.79 19.96
N ASP A 239 0.55 16.02 19.56
CA ASP A 239 1.29 16.97 20.41
C ASP A 239 0.52 17.20 21.72
N THR A 240 0.66 16.29 22.68
CA THR A 240 0.10 16.34 24.03
C THR A 240 1.01 17.16 24.93
N CYS A 241 1.61 18.23 24.39
CA CYS A 241 2.06 19.28 25.27
C CYS A 241 0.78 19.83 25.91
N GLU A 242 0.66 19.83 27.23
CA GLU A 242 -0.57 20.29 27.92
C GLU A 242 -0.93 21.74 27.54
N SER A 243 0.05 22.49 27.03
CA SER A 243 -0.09 23.85 26.48
C SER A 243 -0.44 23.92 24.98
N CYS A 244 -0.46 22.80 24.26
CA CYS A 244 -0.69 22.75 22.81
C CYS A 244 -2.19 22.74 22.55
N LYS A 245 -2.68 23.79 21.87
CA LYS A 245 -4.08 23.90 21.46
C LYS A 245 -4.37 22.83 20.41
N ILE A 246 -5.37 21.99 20.67
CA ILE A 246 -5.84 21.03 19.67
C ILE A 246 -6.62 21.78 18.60
N THR A 247 -6.19 21.61 17.35
CA THR A 247 -6.79 22.27 16.19
C THR A 247 -7.58 21.29 15.33
N LYS A 248 -8.49 21.81 14.49
CA LYS A 248 -9.19 21.01 13.48
C LYS A 248 -8.21 20.22 12.59
N ARG A 249 -7.11 20.85 12.18
CA ARG A 249 -6.03 20.20 11.41
C ARG A 249 -5.44 19.00 12.14
N SER A 250 -5.16 19.13 13.44
CA SER A 250 -4.59 18.03 14.25
C SER A 250 -5.56 16.85 14.37
N VAL A 251 -6.85 17.12 14.58
CA VAL A 251 -7.90 16.08 14.63
C VAL A 251 -8.01 15.31 13.32
N ILE A 252 -8.07 16.02 12.18
CA ILE A 252 -8.17 15.41 10.86
C ILE A 252 -6.91 14.60 10.53
N SER A 253 -5.74 15.17 10.80
CA SER A 253 -4.44 14.49 10.60
C SER A 253 -4.37 13.18 11.39
N THR A 254 -4.73 13.21 12.67
CA THR A 254 -4.74 12.02 13.53
C THR A 254 -5.78 11.01 13.06
N THR A 255 -6.98 11.45 12.67
CA THR A 255 -8.03 10.57 12.14
C THR A 255 -7.57 9.86 10.87
N ALA A 256 -6.90 10.57 9.96
CA ALA A 256 -6.38 10.02 8.71
C ALA A 256 -5.24 8.99 8.92
N ARG A 257 -4.51 9.07 10.05
CA ARG A 257 -3.50 8.07 10.42
C ARG A 257 -4.09 6.74 10.87
N ILE A 258 -5.38 6.68 11.20
CA ILE A 258 -6.07 5.43 11.56
C ILE A 258 -6.37 4.66 10.28
N PHE A 259 -5.41 3.84 9.88
CA PHE A 259 -5.48 3.03 8.67
C PHE A 259 -6.20 1.70 8.94
N ASP A 260 -7.45 1.59 8.47
CA ASP A 260 -8.29 0.38 8.62
C ASP A 260 -8.97 0.00 7.31
N PRO A 261 -8.21 -0.45 6.29
CA PRO A 261 -8.75 -0.80 4.97
C PRO A 261 -9.76 -1.96 5.01
N LEU A 262 -9.72 -2.80 6.04
CA LEU A 262 -10.60 -3.96 6.20
C LEU A 262 -11.82 -3.68 7.11
N GLY A 263 -11.90 -2.50 7.72
CA GLY A 263 -12.98 -2.13 8.64
C GLY A 263 -12.98 -2.90 9.97
N LEU A 264 -11.85 -3.46 10.40
CA LEU A 264 -11.73 -4.30 11.61
C LEU A 264 -11.90 -3.52 12.91
N ILE A 265 -11.56 -2.23 12.88
CA ILE A 265 -11.72 -1.29 13.98
C ILE A 265 -12.68 -0.16 13.60
N SER A 266 -13.65 -0.44 12.71
CA SER A 266 -14.68 0.49 12.27
C SER A 266 -15.32 1.32 13.41
N PRO A 267 -15.61 0.76 14.61
CA PRO A 267 -16.13 1.58 15.72
C PRO A 267 -15.19 2.69 16.19
N VAL A 268 -13.87 2.46 16.15
CA VAL A 268 -12.83 3.45 16.51
C VAL A 268 -12.78 4.54 15.45
N VAL A 269 -12.71 4.15 14.17
CA VAL A 269 -12.71 5.08 13.03
C VAL A 269 -13.98 5.93 13.02
N THR A 270 -15.13 5.31 13.30
CA THR A 270 -16.42 6.00 13.38
C THR A 270 -16.43 7.06 14.48
N LYS A 271 -15.93 6.75 15.68
CA LYS A 271 -15.82 7.73 16.76
C LYS A 271 -14.96 8.94 16.37
N ALA A 272 -13.83 8.72 15.69
CA ALA A 272 -12.99 9.80 15.19
C ALA A 272 -13.73 10.65 14.15
N LYS A 273 -14.42 10.01 13.20
CA LYS A 273 -15.21 10.68 12.16
C LYS A 273 -16.39 11.48 12.69
N LEU A 274 -17.03 11.05 13.78
CA LEU A 274 -18.09 11.81 14.44
C LEU A 274 -17.56 13.14 15.00
N VAL A 275 -16.38 13.14 15.62
CA VAL A 275 -15.75 14.40 16.07
C VAL A 275 -15.41 15.27 14.87
N MET A 276 -14.81 14.69 13.83
CA MET A 276 -14.51 15.43 12.59
C MET A 276 -15.78 16.08 11.99
N GLN A 277 -16.88 15.33 11.90
CA GLN A 277 -18.18 15.84 11.40
C GLN A 277 -18.67 17.04 12.22
N GLU A 278 -18.55 16.97 13.55
CA GLU A 278 -18.97 18.07 14.42
C GLU A 278 -18.11 19.33 14.22
N LEU A 279 -16.80 19.18 14.01
CA LEU A 279 -15.93 20.32 13.67
C LEU A 279 -16.33 21.00 12.35
N TRP A 280 -16.82 20.22 11.38
CA TRP A 280 -17.37 20.76 10.13
C TRP A 280 -18.70 21.48 10.36
N ARG A 281 -19.59 20.93 11.20
CA ARG A 281 -20.86 21.55 11.56
C ARG A 281 -20.68 22.90 12.25
N LEU A 282 -19.64 23.01 13.08
CA LEU A 282 -19.24 24.25 13.74
C LEU A 282 -18.50 25.24 12.83
N LYS A 283 -18.23 24.88 11.58
CA LYS A 283 -17.51 25.70 10.59
C LYS A 283 -16.16 26.24 11.07
N LEU A 284 -15.44 25.44 11.87
CA LEU A 284 -14.08 25.79 12.32
C LEU A 284 -13.10 25.80 11.15
N ASP A 285 -12.17 26.75 11.16
CA ASP A 285 -11.02 26.77 10.25
C ASP A 285 -9.92 25.80 10.71
N TRP A 286 -8.96 25.53 9.82
CA TRP A 286 -7.93 24.52 10.03
C TRP A 286 -7.14 24.68 11.33
N ASN A 287 -6.85 25.92 11.71
CA ASN A 287 -6.01 26.25 12.86
C ASN A 287 -6.83 26.71 14.08
N ASP A 288 -8.16 26.69 13.99
CA ASP A 288 -9.03 27.05 15.10
C ASP A 288 -8.92 26.02 16.23
N SER A 289 -8.99 26.54 17.45
CA SER A 289 -9.00 25.71 18.65
C SER A 289 -10.35 25.03 18.82
N LEU A 290 -10.32 23.79 19.33
CA LEU A 290 -11.54 23.07 19.64
C LEU A 290 -12.30 23.73 20.81
N PRO A 291 -13.65 23.76 20.77
CA PRO A 291 -14.47 24.04 21.95
C PRO A 291 -14.15 23.07 23.09
N ILE A 292 -14.26 23.55 24.33
CA ILE A 292 -13.84 22.83 25.56
C ILE A 292 -14.39 21.40 25.62
N GLN A 293 -15.66 21.20 25.24
CA GLN A 293 -16.31 19.90 25.26
C GLN A 293 -15.67 18.92 24.26
N LEU A 294 -15.40 19.39 23.03
CA LEU A 294 -14.79 18.59 21.97
C LEU A 294 -13.31 18.33 22.24
N ASP A 295 -12.59 19.31 22.78
CA ASP A 295 -11.20 19.15 23.21
C ASP A 295 -11.09 18.02 24.25
N SER A 296 -11.94 18.06 25.29
CA SER A 296 -11.99 17.03 26.34
C SER A 296 -12.42 15.66 25.82
N GLN A 297 -13.35 15.61 24.85
CA GLN A 297 -13.75 14.36 24.19
C GLN A 297 -12.60 13.80 23.35
N TRP A 298 -11.91 14.64 22.59
CA TRP A 298 -10.83 14.25 21.71
C TRP A 298 -9.60 13.77 22.49
N LYS A 299 -9.20 14.47 23.56
CA LYS A 299 -8.12 14.03 24.46
C LYS A 299 -8.39 12.64 25.03
N ARG A 300 -9.62 12.39 25.49
CA ARG A 300 -10.03 11.04 25.94
C ARG A 300 -9.92 10.03 24.81
N PHE A 301 -10.44 10.33 23.62
CA PHE A 301 -10.34 9.43 22.46
C PHE A 301 -8.88 9.07 22.14
N VAL A 302 -7.98 10.05 22.09
CA VAL A 302 -6.54 9.83 21.82
C VAL A 302 -5.88 8.99 22.91
N ALA A 303 -6.20 9.23 24.19
CA ALA A 303 -5.70 8.40 25.28
C ALA A 303 -6.11 6.93 25.11
N PHE A 304 -7.37 6.68 24.74
CA PHE A 304 -7.86 5.34 24.42
C PHE A 304 -7.28 4.77 23.13
N LEU A 305 -6.83 5.59 22.19
CA LEU A 305 -6.35 5.14 20.90
C LEU A 305 -5.12 4.24 21.02
N SER A 306 -4.25 4.48 22.00
CA SER A 306 -3.10 3.62 22.29
C SER A 306 -3.47 2.16 22.60
N THR A 307 -4.68 1.94 23.13
CA THR A 307 -5.16 0.58 23.48
C THR A 307 -5.41 -0.29 22.25
N ILE A 308 -5.60 0.30 21.06
CA ILE A 308 -5.83 -0.45 19.82
C ILE A 308 -4.58 -1.20 19.34
N ASN A 309 -3.41 -0.92 19.92
CA ASN A 309 -2.18 -1.64 19.63
C ASN A 309 -2.13 -3.02 20.31
N THR A 310 -3.03 -3.26 21.28
CA THR A 310 -3.10 -4.50 22.06
C THR A 310 -3.84 -5.68 21.40
N PRO A 311 -5.01 -5.51 20.72
CA PRO A 311 -5.69 -6.63 20.10
C PRO A 311 -4.84 -7.29 19.01
N ASN A 312 -4.82 -8.62 19.03
CA ASN A 312 -4.30 -9.45 17.95
C ASN A 312 -5.48 -10.03 17.19
N ILE A 313 -5.70 -9.57 15.95
CA ILE A 313 -6.81 -10.02 15.13
C ILE A 313 -6.33 -11.17 14.24
N PRO A 314 -6.95 -12.36 14.26
CA PRO A 314 -6.52 -13.46 13.40
C PRO A 314 -6.47 -13.04 11.93
N ARG A 315 -5.33 -13.27 11.26
CA ARG A 315 -5.23 -13.04 9.82
C ARG A 315 -6.12 -14.05 9.09
N TYR A 316 -5.87 -15.34 9.31
CA TYR A 316 -6.64 -16.45 8.75
C TYR A 316 -8.05 -16.52 9.37
N PHE A 317 -9.10 -16.33 8.57
CA PHE A 317 -10.48 -16.30 9.07
C PHE A 317 -11.32 -17.55 8.73
N VAL A 318 -10.93 -18.36 7.75
CA VAL A 318 -11.74 -19.50 7.28
C VAL A 318 -11.78 -20.63 8.32
N GLY A 319 -10.70 -20.85 9.07
CA GLY A 319 -10.63 -21.87 10.13
C GLY A 319 -11.25 -21.50 11.47
N VAL A 320 -11.68 -20.24 11.67
CA VAL A 320 -12.16 -19.76 12.98
C VAL A 320 -13.61 -20.19 13.25
N CYS A 321 -14.34 -20.67 12.24
CA CYS A 321 -15.74 -21.08 12.38
C CYS A 321 -15.96 -22.51 12.90
N SER A 322 -14.95 -23.37 13.01
CA SER A 322 -15.16 -24.81 13.29
C SER A 322 -14.81 -25.29 14.70
N GLU A 323 -14.00 -24.59 15.49
CA GLU A 323 -13.43 -25.24 16.70
C GLU A 323 -13.71 -24.58 18.06
N ASN A 324 -14.43 -23.46 18.13
CA ASN A 324 -14.89 -22.95 19.42
C ASN A 324 -16.18 -22.13 19.30
N ARG A 325 -17.32 -22.77 19.59
CA ARG A 325 -18.54 -22.06 20.03
C ARG A 325 -18.37 -21.55 21.47
N THR A 326 -17.23 -20.97 21.82
CA THR A 326 -17.14 -20.14 23.01
C THR A 326 -17.61 -18.75 22.62
N ALA A 327 -18.72 -18.38 23.24
CA ALA A 327 -19.46 -17.16 22.98
C ALA A 327 -18.53 -15.93 22.97
N TRP A 328 -18.48 -15.23 21.84
CA TRP A 328 -18.32 -13.78 21.91
C TRP A 328 -19.41 -13.25 22.86
N PRO A 329 -19.09 -12.41 23.86
CA PRO A 329 -20.10 -11.86 24.74
C PRO A 329 -21.16 -11.16 23.89
N ARG A 330 -22.37 -11.72 23.86
CA ARG A 330 -23.57 -11.10 23.29
C ARG A 330 -23.97 -9.92 24.18
N ARG A 331 -23.17 -8.85 24.18
CA ARG A 331 -23.54 -7.55 24.73
C ARG A 331 -22.93 -6.46 23.87
N CYS A 332 -23.49 -6.29 22.67
CA CYS A 332 -23.68 -5.00 22.01
C CYS A 332 -24.53 -5.22 20.75
N PHE A 333 -25.34 -4.21 20.42
CA PHE A 333 -26.37 -4.19 19.36
C PHE A 333 -27.76 -4.72 19.73
N ARG A 334 -28.36 -4.11 20.76
CA ARG A 334 -29.81 -3.86 20.75
C ARG A 334 -30.08 -2.60 19.92
N LYS A 335 -30.20 -2.79 18.61
CA LYS A 335 -31.11 -2.13 17.65
C LYS A 335 -30.59 -2.37 16.22
N GLY A 336 -31.14 -3.40 15.58
CA GLY A 336 -31.60 -3.28 14.20
C GLY A 336 -30.60 -3.33 13.04
N ILE A 337 -29.52 -4.11 13.08
CA ILE A 337 -28.86 -4.57 11.84
C ILE A 337 -28.54 -6.07 12.00
N ARG A 338 -29.19 -6.92 11.21
CA ARG A 338 -28.92 -8.37 11.21
C ARG A 338 -27.56 -8.62 10.55
N CYS A 339 -26.62 -9.19 11.30
CA CYS A 339 -25.35 -9.75 10.80
C CYS A 339 -25.51 -10.98 9.88
N SER A 340 -26.67 -11.18 9.24
CA SER A 340 -26.90 -12.29 8.32
C SER A 340 -26.40 -12.03 6.90
N ASN A 341 -26.07 -10.78 6.56
CA ASN A 341 -25.80 -10.41 5.17
C ASN A 341 -24.33 -10.60 4.74
N ILE A 342 -23.36 -10.50 5.65
CA ILE A 342 -21.93 -10.68 5.30
C ILE A 342 -21.64 -12.14 4.93
N CYS A 343 -22.20 -13.13 5.64
CA CYS A 343 -21.98 -14.53 5.28
C CYS A 343 -22.77 -15.00 4.05
N LYS A 344 -23.91 -14.36 3.72
CA LYS A 344 -24.71 -14.73 2.53
C LYS A 344 -24.13 -14.21 1.22
N VAL A 345 -23.40 -13.08 1.25
CA VAL A 345 -22.80 -12.48 0.04
C VAL A 345 -21.63 -13.32 -0.51
N ILE A 346 -21.02 -14.19 0.29
CA ILE A 346 -19.85 -14.99 -0.11
C ILE A 346 -20.24 -16.29 -0.85
N ALA A 347 -21.51 -16.67 -0.87
CA ALA A 347 -21.93 -18.00 -1.32
C ALA A 347 -22.53 -18.09 -2.74
N GLN A 348 -22.61 -17.01 -3.52
CA GLN A 348 -23.16 -17.10 -4.89
C GLN A 348 -22.40 -16.21 -5.88
N GLU A 349 -21.32 -16.77 -6.45
CA GLU A 349 -20.85 -16.36 -7.76
C GLU A 349 -21.79 -16.94 -8.82
N LYS A 350 -22.61 -16.08 -9.43
CA LYS A 350 -22.91 -15.99 -10.88
C LYS A 350 -24.15 -15.09 -11.06
N TYR A 351 -23.94 -13.98 -11.79
CA TYR A 351 -24.92 -12.96 -12.20
C TYR A 351 -25.38 -11.95 -11.14
N LEU A 352 -24.74 -10.77 -11.13
CA LEU A 352 -25.22 -9.59 -10.43
C LEU A 352 -26.09 -8.76 -11.41
N GLN A 353 -27.40 -9.00 -11.45
CA GLN A 353 -28.35 -8.04 -12.03
C GLN A 353 -28.92 -7.19 -10.89
N ILE A 354 -28.60 -5.90 -10.92
CA ILE A 354 -29.09 -4.90 -9.96
C ILE A 354 -30.48 -4.45 -10.44
N TYR A 355 -31.54 -4.87 -9.75
CA TYR A 355 -32.87 -4.25 -9.91
C TYR A 355 -33.04 -3.16 -8.85
N CYS A 356 -33.17 -1.92 -9.30
CA CYS A 356 -33.52 -0.76 -8.49
C CYS A 356 -35.05 -0.74 -8.34
N VAL A 357 -35.59 -0.98 -7.14
CA VAL A 357 -37.03 -0.84 -6.89
C VAL A 357 -37.27 0.54 -6.26
N GLN A 358 -37.85 1.45 -7.05
CA GLN A 358 -38.49 2.67 -6.56
C GLN A 358 -39.71 2.27 -5.72
N ASN A 359 -39.80 2.73 -4.48
CA ASN A 359 -41.05 2.70 -3.73
C ASN A 359 -41.79 4.02 -3.95
N GLN A 360 -42.91 3.93 -4.68
CA GLN A 360 -44.00 4.90 -4.63
C GLN A 360 -44.75 4.71 -3.30
N GLU A 361 -44.86 5.78 -2.51
CA GLU A 361 -45.83 5.87 -1.43
C GLU A 361 -47.16 6.38 -2.00
N SER A 362 -48.26 5.66 -1.76
CA SER A 362 -49.60 6.22 -1.87
C SER A 362 -50.54 5.62 -0.82
N HIS A 363 -51.27 6.54 -0.19
CA HIS A 363 -52.49 6.41 0.63
C HIS A 363 -52.37 5.90 2.08
N LEU A 364 -52.37 6.86 3.01
CA LEU A 364 -53.60 7.32 3.68
C LEU A 364 -53.52 8.81 3.99
#